data_AF-A0A1X1V311-F1
#
_entry.id   AF-A0A1X1V311-F1
#
_cell.length_a   1.000
_cell.length_b   1.000
_cell.length_c   1.000
_cell.angle_alpha   90.00
_cell.angle_beta   90.00
_cell.angle_gamma   90.00
#
_symmetry.space_group_name_H-M   'P 1'
#
loop_
_entity.id
_entity.type
_entity.pdbx_description
1 polymer ?
#
loop_
_entity_poly.entity_id
_entity_poly.type
_entity_poly.pdbx_seq_one_letter_code
_entity_poly.pdbx_strand_id
1 'polypeptide(L)'
;MASGPFRAVLPAAAAVLVAAAIARAESPDDQFLGLLSKHGLNVGPPDQMIAIAHERCDDDRLSRSSWYIPPFGRSPSPFMVAMTRITNELKSQGLTVPQVGQFMRDAITVYCPGAKDG
;
A
#
# COMPACT_ATOMS: atom_id res chain seq x y z
N MET A 1 73.51 9.20 -7.66
CA MET A 1 73.38 10.39 -6.76
C MET A 1 72.76 11.48 -7.62
N ALA A 2 71.60 12.09 -7.34
CA ALA A 2 70.84 12.26 -6.11
C ALA A 2 69.31 12.21 -6.39
N SER A 3 68.58 11.71 -5.41
CA SER A 3 67.11 11.62 -5.38
C SER A 3 66.54 12.73 -4.49
N GLY A 4 65.39 13.29 -4.88
CA GLY A 4 64.44 13.95 -3.96
C GLY A 4 63.71 15.17 -4.55
N PRO A 5 62.57 15.60 -3.96
CA PRO A 5 61.53 14.83 -3.27
C PRO A 5 60.12 15.07 -3.84
N PHE A 6 59.26 14.08 -3.65
CA PHE A 6 57.83 14.10 -3.92
C PHE A 6 57.12 15.21 -3.13
N ARG A 7 56.30 16.01 -3.80
CA ARG A 7 55.23 16.82 -3.18
C ARG A 7 53.91 16.46 -3.86
N ALA A 8 53.12 15.65 -3.17
CA ALA A 8 51.74 15.36 -3.52
C ALA A 8 50.90 16.64 -3.34
N VAL A 9 50.20 17.04 -4.39
CA VAL A 9 49.14 18.06 -4.34
C VAL A 9 47.83 17.35 -4.63
N LEU A 10 46.86 17.49 -3.71
CA LEU A 10 45.54 16.85 -3.73
C LEU A 10 44.79 17.12 -5.04
N PRO A 11 44.03 16.15 -5.60
CA PRO A 11 43.11 16.43 -6.68
C PRO A 11 41.87 17.14 -6.12
N ALA A 12 41.55 18.32 -6.65
CA ALA A 12 40.29 18.99 -6.42
C ALA A 12 39.15 18.20 -7.10
N ALA A 13 38.09 17.97 -6.34
CA ALA A 13 36.91 17.19 -6.72
C ALA A 13 36.23 17.77 -7.98
N ALA A 14 36.12 16.96 -9.04
CA ALA A 14 35.28 17.24 -10.19
C ALA A 14 33.89 16.62 -9.97
N ALA A 15 32.94 17.52 -9.73
CA ALA A 15 31.48 17.42 -9.85
C ALA A 15 30.86 16.04 -10.16
N VAL A 16 30.12 15.60 -9.16
CA VAL A 16 29.02 14.62 -9.19
C VAL A 16 28.12 14.81 -10.42
N LEU A 17 28.14 13.85 -11.33
CA LEU A 17 26.99 13.53 -12.17
C LEU A 17 26.66 12.07 -11.95
N VAL A 18 26.17 11.77 -10.75
CA VAL A 18 25.33 10.58 -10.57
C VAL A 18 24.08 10.88 -11.38
N ALA A 19 24.03 10.33 -12.59
CA ALA A 19 22.77 10.08 -13.27
C ALA A 19 21.97 9.18 -12.32
N ALA A 20 21.22 9.81 -11.41
CA ALA A 20 20.13 9.16 -10.74
C ALA A 20 19.16 8.83 -11.87
N ALA A 21 19.31 7.63 -12.42
CA ALA A 21 18.20 6.90 -12.97
C ALA A 21 17.20 6.80 -11.82
N ILE A 22 16.34 7.82 -11.71
CA ILE A 22 15.09 7.71 -11.01
C ILE A 22 14.31 6.72 -11.88
N ALA A 23 14.60 5.43 -11.70
CA ALA A 23 13.64 4.40 -12.03
C ALA A 23 12.35 4.89 -11.41
N ARG A 24 11.36 5.17 -12.27
CA ARG A 24 10.08 5.79 -11.93
C ARG A 24 9.64 5.18 -10.60
N ALA A 25 9.70 5.96 -9.52
CA ALA A 25 9.00 5.61 -8.31
C ALA A 25 7.53 5.76 -8.70
N GLU A 26 6.97 4.73 -9.33
CA GLU A 26 5.54 4.63 -9.60
C GLU A 26 4.85 4.98 -8.29
N SER A 27 3.88 5.88 -8.38
CA SER A 27 3.15 6.24 -7.18
C SER A 27 2.52 4.97 -6.60
N PRO A 28 2.33 4.88 -5.28
CA PRO A 28 1.62 3.75 -4.68
C PRO A 28 0.29 3.47 -5.40
N ASP A 29 -0.40 4.53 -5.85
CA ASP A 29 -1.62 4.44 -6.64
C ASP A 29 -1.41 3.72 -7.98
N ASP A 30 -0.36 4.09 -8.74
CA ASP A 30 -0.01 3.41 -9.99
C ASP A 30 0.37 1.94 -9.76
N GLN A 31 1.12 1.65 -8.68
CA GLN A 31 1.51 0.30 -8.30
C GLN A 31 0.27 -0.55 -7.96
N PHE A 32 -0.67 0.01 -7.21
CA PHE A 32 -1.92 -0.65 -6.85
C PHE A 32 -2.78 -0.95 -8.07
N LEU A 33 -2.98 0.03 -8.95
CA LEU A 33 -3.73 -0.18 -10.19
C LEU A 33 -3.04 -1.23 -11.08
N GLY A 34 -1.70 -1.23 -11.14
CA GLY A 34 -0.94 -2.25 -11.84
C GLY A 34 -1.17 -3.66 -11.30
N LEU A 35 -1.24 -3.82 -9.97
CA LEU A 35 -1.58 -5.10 -9.33
C LEU A 35 -3.01 -5.54 -9.63
N LEU A 36 -3.98 -4.62 -9.53
CA LEU A 36 -5.37 -4.92 -9.88
C LEU A 36 -5.48 -5.41 -11.33
N SER A 37 -4.89 -4.69 -12.28
CA SER A 37 -4.91 -5.08 -13.69
C SER A 37 -4.25 -6.44 -13.92
N LYS A 38 -3.12 -6.72 -13.26
CA LYS A 38 -2.43 -8.01 -13.33
C LYS A 38 -3.29 -9.17 -12.83
N HIS A 39 -4.12 -8.92 -11.82
CA HIS A 39 -5.04 -9.91 -11.26
C HIS A 39 -6.42 -9.94 -11.96
N GLY A 40 -6.58 -9.19 -13.06
CA GLY A 40 -7.83 -9.11 -13.82
C GLY A 40 -8.94 -8.33 -13.12
N LEU A 41 -8.61 -7.49 -12.13
CA LEU A 41 -9.52 -6.63 -11.36
C LEU A 41 -9.69 -5.26 -12.04
N ASN A 42 -10.04 -5.24 -13.33
CA ASN A 42 -10.30 -4.00 -14.07
C ASN A 42 -11.77 -3.60 -13.95
N VAL A 43 -12.23 -3.38 -12.71
CA VAL A 43 -13.63 -3.14 -12.38
C VAL A 43 -13.80 -1.83 -11.62
N GLY A 44 -14.85 -1.09 -11.97
CA GLY A 44 -15.14 0.24 -11.43
C GLY A 44 -14.12 1.33 -11.82
N PRO A 45 -14.36 2.58 -11.35
CA PRO A 45 -13.46 3.70 -11.61
C PRO A 45 -12.14 3.57 -10.82
N PRO A 46 -10.97 3.81 -11.43
CA PRO A 46 -9.66 3.72 -10.77
C PRO A 46 -9.56 4.56 -9.48
N ASP A 47 -10.03 5.81 -9.52
CA ASP A 47 -10.00 6.71 -8.36
C ASP A 47 -10.81 6.16 -7.18
N GLN A 48 -11.91 5.47 -7.46
CA GLN A 48 -12.74 4.84 -6.44
C GLN A 48 -12.07 3.61 -5.85
N MET A 49 -11.38 2.81 -6.67
CA MET A 49 -10.58 1.67 -6.17
C MET A 49 -9.47 2.15 -5.24
N ILE A 50 -8.77 3.21 -5.63
CA ILE A 50 -7.70 3.80 -4.84
C ILE A 50 -8.25 4.31 -3.50
N ALA A 51 -9.35 5.07 -3.52
CA ALA A 51 -9.97 5.58 -2.30
C ALA A 51 -10.36 4.45 -1.32
N ILE A 52 -10.98 3.38 -1.83
CA ILE A 52 -11.36 2.22 -1.03
C ILE A 52 -10.13 1.48 -0.48
N ALA A 53 -9.04 1.41 -1.25
CA ALA A 53 -7.80 0.77 -0.82
C ALA A 53 -7.12 1.54 0.32
N HIS A 54 -7.15 2.88 0.28
CA HIS A 54 -6.72 3.73 1.39
C HIS A 54 -7.61 3.53 2.63
N GLU A 55 -8.94 3.54 2.47
CA GLU A 55 -9.88 3.32 3.58
C GLU A 55 -9.63 1.98 4.28
N ARG A 56 -9.38 0.90 3.51
CA ARG A 56 -9.03 -0.40 4.08
C ARG A 56 -7.85 -0.31 5.04
N CYS A 57 -6.84 0.49 4.69
CA CYS A 57 -5.66 0.62 5.51
C CYS A 57 -5.90 1.45 6.77
N ASP A 58 -6.62 2.56 6.63
CA ASP A 58 -7.00 3.40 7.76
C ASP A 58 -7.87 2.63 8.78
N ASP A 59 -8.77 1.79 8.28
CA ASP A 59 -9.65 0.94 9.10
C ASP A 59 -8.89 -0.15 9.87
N ASP A 60 -7.63 -0.44 9.54
CA ASP A 60 -6.83 -1.41 10.29
C ASP A 60 -6.56 -0.97 11.73
N ARG A 61 -6.66 0.34 11.98
CA ARG A 61 -6.55 0.98 13.31
C ARG A 61 -7.80 0.81 14.17
N LEU A 62 -8.92 0.37 13.58
CA LEU A 62 -10.16 0.19 14.32
C LEU A 62 -10.06 -0.96 15.33
N SER A 63 -10.80 -0.81 16.42
CA SER A 63 -10.88 -1.87 17.42
C SER A 63 -11.47 -3.14 16.82
N ARG A 64 -10.78 -4.26 17.05
CA ARG A 64 -11.28 -5.62 16.79
C ARG A 64 -12.10 -6.16 17.96
N SER A 65 -12.15 -5.44 19.08
CA SER A 65 -12.94 -5.85 20.23
C SER A 65 -14.43 -5.73 19.93
N SER A 66 -15.17 -6.65 20.52
CA SER A 66 -16.61 -6.77 20.35
C SER A 66 -17.24 -6.79 21.74
N TRP A 67 -18.37 -6.10 21.88
CA TRP A 67 -19.09 -5.92 23.14
C TRP A 67 -20.39 -6.75 23.16
N TYR A 68 -20.80 -7.18 24.34
CA TYR A 68 -22.00 -8.01 24.54
C TYR A 68 -23.22 -7.15 24.89
N ILE A 69 -24.28 -7.23 24.08
CA ILE A 69 -25.55 -6.51 24.26
C ILE A 69 -26.67 -7.55 24.51
N PRO A 70 -27.13 -7.76 25.74
CA PRO A 70 -28.30 -8.61 25.99
C PRO A 70 -29.60 -7.96 25.49
N PRO A 71 -30.59 -8.72 24.95
CA PRO A 71 -30.55 -10.15 24.62
C PRO A 71 -29.92 -10.48 23.26
N PHE A 72 -29.46 -9.47 22.51
CA PHE A 72 -28.99 -9.56 21.13
C PHE A 72 -27.63 -10.24 20.95
N GLY A 73 -26.92 -10.58 22.04
CA GLY A 73 -25.66 -11.29 21.98
C GLY A 73 -24.47 -10.38 21.68
N ARG A 74 -23.49 -10.90 20.94
CA ARG A 74 -22.20 -10.23 20.71
C ARG A 74 -22.27 -9.31 19.48
N SER A 75 -22.09 -8.01 19.69
CA SER A 75 -22.11 -7.01 18.60
C SER A 75 -20.90 -7.15 17.68
N PRO A 76 -21.00 -6.85 16.38
CA PRO A 76 -19.83 -6.83 15.51
C PRO A 76 -18.84 -5.76 16.00
N SER A 77 -17.54 -6.05 15.88
CA SER A 77 -16.52 -5.06 16.19
C SER A 77 -16.52 -3.93 15.13
N PRO A 78 -16.07 -2.72 15.48
CA PRO A 78 -15.92 -1.63 14.52
C PRO A 78 -15.16 -2.03 13.25
N PHE A 79 -14.06 -2.78 13.40
CA PHE A 79 -13.29 -3.33 12.28
C PHE A 79 -14.15 -4.23 11.37
N MET A 80 -14.96 -5.13 11.95
CA MET A 80 -15.83 -6.02 11.17
C MET A 80 -16.91 -5.25 10.41
N VAL A 81 -17.47 -4.20 11.00
CA VAL A 81 -18.45 -3.33 10.34
C VAL A 81 -17.81 -2.60 9.16
N ALA A 82 -16.62 -2.04 9.34
CA ALA A 82 -15.83 -1.41 8.28
C ALA A 82 -15.54 -2.37 7.13
N MET A 83 -15.00 -3.56 7.42
CA MET A 83 -14.72 -4.56 6.38
C MET A 83 -15.97 -5.03 5.62
N THR A 84 -17.11 -5.10 6.32
CA THR A 84 -18.40 -5.40 5.68
C THR A 84 -18.82 -4.30 4.71
N ARG A 85 -18.63 -3.03 5.07
CA ARG A 85 -18.90 -1.88 4.19
C ARG A 85 -18.03 -1.95 2.93
N ILE A 86 -16.71 -2.03 3.08
CA ILE A 86 -15.80 -2.09 1.94
C ILE A 86 -16.13 -3.28 1.03
N THR A 87 -16.42 -4.44 1.62
CA THR A 87 -16.81 -5.63 0.83
C THR A 87 -18.07 -5.36 0.01
N ASN A 88 -19.07 -4.68 0.57
CA ASN A 88 -20.30 -4.34 -0.15
C ASN A 88 -20.05 -3.32 -1.25
N GLU A 89 -19.20 -2.33 -1.03
CA GLU A 89 -18.82 -1.33 -2.04
C GLU A 89 -18.10 -1.98 -3.22
N LEU A 90 -17.10 -2.83 -2.96
CA LEU A 90 -16.40 -3.58 -4.00
C LEU A 90 -17.36 -4.51 -4.77
N LYS A 91 -18.26 -5.20 -4.08
CA LYS A 91 -19.29 -6.01 -4.76
C LYS A 91 -20.23 -5.15 -5.61
N SER A 92 -20.56 -3.94 -5.18
CA SER A 92 -21.38 -3.00 -5.95
C SER A 92 -20.68 -2.55 -7.25
N GLN A 93 -19.34 -2.57 -7.25
CA GLN A 93 -18.51 -2.31 -8.43
C GLN A 93 -18.34 -3.54 -9.33
N GLY A 94 -18.95 -4.67 -8.96
CA GLY A 94 -18.91 -5.91 -9.75
C GLY A 94 -17.83 -6.90 -9.32
N LEU A 95 -17.12 -6.67 -8.20
CA LEU A 95 -16.16 -7.65 -7.70
C LEU A 95 -16.89 -8.88 -7.12
N THR A 96 -16.42 -10.07 -7.50
CA THR A 96 -16.79 -11.32 -6.85
C THR A 96 -16.13 -11.45 -5.48
N VAL A 97 -16.64 -12.33 -4.61
CA VAL A 97 -16.05 -12.53 -3.27
C VAL A 97 -14.55 -12.91 -3.31
N PRO A 98 -14.08 -13.81 -4.21
CA PRO A 98 -12.66 -14.09 -4.34
C PRO A 98 -11.83 -12.87 -4.77
N GLN A 99 -12.39 -12.04 -5.66
CA GLN A 99 -11.77 -10.81 -6.15
C GLN A 99 -11.66 -9.74 -5.06
N VAL A 100 -12.69 -9.59 -4.22
CA VAL A 100 -12.63 -8.73 -3.03
C VAL A 100 -11.46 -9.14 -2.13
N GLY A 101 -11.30 -10.44 -1.88
CA GLY A 101 -10.18 -10.95 -1.10
C GLY A 101 -8.81 -10.61 -1.70
N GLN A 102 -8.69 -10.66 -3.02
CA GLN A 102 -7.45 -10.27 -3.71
C GLN A 102 -7.21 -8.75 -3.64
N PHE A 103 -8.23 -7.95 -3.92
CA PHE A 103 -8.18 -6.49 -3.80
C PHE A 103 -7.66 -6.06 -2.42
N MET A 104 -8.20 -6.64 -1.34
CA MET A 104 -7.80 -6.30 0.03
C MET A 104 -6.33 -6.62 0.30
N ARG A 105 -5.80 -7.71 -0.26
CA ARG A 105 -4.38 -8.07 -0.12
C ARG A 105 -3.48 -7.11 -0.88
N ASP A 106 -3.87 -6.76 -2.10
CA ASP A 106 -3.11 -5.81 -2.92
C ASP A 106 -3.08 -4.42 -2.25
N ALA A 107 -4.22 -3.99 -1.69
CA ALA A 107 -4.33 -2.75 -0.93
C ALA A 107 -3.41 -2.76 0.31
N ILE A 108 -3.40 -3.83 1.11
CA ILE A 108 -2.50 -3.96 2.27
C ILE A 108 -1.03 -3.92 1.83
N THR A 109 -0.69 -4.62 0.75
CA THR A 109 0.69 -4.72 0.25
C THR A 109 1.26 -3.36 -0.12
N VAL A 110 0.42 -2.48 -0.69
CA VAL A 110 0.84 -1.18 -1.20
C VAL A 110 0.69 -0.06 -0.15
N TYR A 111 -0.44 -0.02 0.55
CA TYR A 111 -0.81 1.13 1.39
C TYR A 111 -0.59 0.90 2.89
N CYS A 112 -0.35 -0.34 3.34
CA CYS A 112 -0.18 -0.65 4.75
C CYS A 112 1.22 -1.12 5.14
N PRO A 113 2.26 -0.28 5.01
CA PRO A 113 3.58 -0.60 5.53
C PRO A 113 3.53 -0.65 7.08
N GLY A 114 3.53 -1.85 7.64
CA GLY A 114 3.49 -2.06 9.10
C GLY A 114 2.11 -2.35 9.68
N ALA A 115 1.11 -2.69 8.85
CA ALA A 115 -0.04 -3.46 9.34
C ALA A 115 0.52 -4.75 9.94
N LYS A 116 0.42 -4.86 11.26
CA LYS A 116 1.00 -5.97 12.01
C LYS A 116 0.35 -7.23 11.49
N ASP A 117 1.15 -8.17 11.01
CA ASP A 117 0.71 -9.54 10.73
C ASP A 117 -0.13 -9.99 11.93
N GLY A 118 -1.44 -10.11 11.71
CA GLY A 118 -2.42 -10.46 12.73
C GLY A 118 -2.29 -11.92 13.11
#